data_AF-A0A352KBT2-F1
#
_entry.id   AF-A0A352KBT2-F1
#
_cell.length_a   1.000
_cell.length_b   1.000
_cell.length_c   1.000
_cell.angle_alpha   90.00
_cell.angle_beta   90.00
_cell.angle_gamma   90.00
#
_symmetry.space_group_name_H-M   'P 1'
#
loop_
_entity.id
_entity.type
_entity.pdbx_description
1 polymer ?
#
loop_
_entity_poly.entity_id
_entity_poly.type
_entity_poly.pdbx_seq_one_letter_code
_entity_poly.pdbx_strand_id
1 'polypeptide(L)' 'NAHMVDISAKPATERVAIAVGAVTMQPETLQRIMDGGIKKGDVLSVARLAGIM' A
#
# COMPACT_ATOMS: atom_id res chain seq x y z
N ASN A 1 23.98 4.86 14.64
CA ASN A 1 23.47 3.64 15.30
C ASN A 1 21.96 3.68 15.36
N ALA A 2 21.29 2.85 14.57
CA ALA A 2 19.86 2.60 14.74
C ALA A 2 19.67 1.60 15.89
N HIS A 3 18.75 1.88 16.81
CA HIS A 3 18.35 0.99 17.89
C HIS A 3 16.84 1.14 18.15
N MET A 4 16.19 0.07 18.59
CA MET A 4 14.78 0.09 18.94
C MET A 4 14.59 0.81 20.28
N VAL A 5 13.58 1.68 20.37
CA VAL A 5 13.25 2.39 21.61
C VAL A 5 12.39 1.49 22.49
N ASP A 6 12.78 1.32 23.75
CA ASP A 6 11.95 0.61 24.74
C ASP A 6 10.67 1.40 25.04
N ILE A 7 9.53 0.75 24.87
CA ILE A 7 8.19 1.30 25.12
C ILE A 7 7.41 0.51 26.18
N SER A 8 8.06 -0.41 26.90
CA SER A 8 7.40 -1.34 27.82
C SER A 8 6.64 -0.65 28.96
N ALA A 9 7.06 0.54 29.36
CA ALA A 9 6.40 1.35 30.40
C ALA A 9 5.19 2.17 29.89
N LYS A 10 4.92 2.20 28.58
CA LYS A 10 3.83 3.00 28.02
C LYS A 10 2.51 2.21 28.08
N PRO A 11 1.41 2.79 28.59
CA PRO A 11 0.11 2.12 28.59
C PRO A 11 -0.41 1.93 27.17
N ALA A 12 -1.10 0.81 26.94
CA ALA A 12 -1.77 0.53 25.68
C ALA A 12 -2.95 1.50 25.47
N THR A 13 -3.09 2.01 24.25
CA THR A 13 -4.20 2.88 23.83
C THR A 13 -4.62 2.49 22.42
N GLU A 14 -5.87 2.77 22.04
CA GLU A 14 -6.28 2.67 20.65
C GLU A 14 -5.56 3.72 19.80
N ARG A 15 -5.02 3.31 18.66
CA ARG A 15 -4.26 4.18 17.76
C ARG A 15 -4.60 3.85 16.32
N VAL A 16 -4.77 4.89 15.51
CA VAL A 16 -5.01 4.80 14.07
C VAL A 16 -4.00 5.70 13.37
N ALA A 17 -3.48 5.24 12.23
CA ALA A 17 -2.63 6.02 11.35
C ALA A 17 -3.11 5.86 9.91
N ILE A 18 -2.97 6.92 9.10
CA ILE A 18 -3.32 6.92 7.68
C ILE A 18 -2.07 7.33 6.91
N ALA A 19 -1.74 6.55 5.88
CA ALA A 19 -0.65 6.83 4.95
C ALA A 19 -1.15 6.76 3.51
N VAL A 20 -0.50 7.49 2.61
CA VAL A 20 -0.81 7.52 1.17
C VAL A 20 0.46 7.42 0.35
N GLY A 21 0.34 6.90 -0.87
CA GLY A 21 1.42 6.81 -1.84
C GLY A 21 0.84 6.86 -3.27
N ALA A 22 1.71 7.11 -4.24
CA ALA A 22 1.33 7.17 -5.65
C ALA A 22 2.36 6.47 -6.52
N VAL A 23 1.90 5.93 -7.65
CA VAL A 23 2.75 5.32 -8.69
C VAL A 23 2.54 6.07 -9.98
N THR A 24 3.58 6.77 -10.44
CA THR A 24 3.57 7.46 -11.74
C THR A 24 3.78 6.46 -12.87
N MET A 25 3.00 6.59 -13.93
CA MET A 25 3.07 5.72 -15.11
C MET A 25 2.65 6.49 -16.37
N GLN A 26 2.84 5.87 -17.53
CA GLN A 26 2.37 6.43 -18.79
C GLN A 26 0.82 6.43 -18.86
N PRO A 27 0.19 7.41 -19.51
CA PRO A 27 -1.28 7.47 -19.63
C PRO A 27 -1.90 6.22 -20.24
N GLU A 28 -1.24 5.60 -21.23
CA GLU A 28 -1.73 4.38 -21.87
C GLU A 28 -1.70 3.18 -20.92
N THR A 29 -0.79 3.18 -19.94
CA THR A 29 -0.73 2.13 -18.92
C THR A 29 -1.91 2.27 -17.97
N LEU A 30 -2.20 3.49 -17.52
CA LEU A 30 -3.37 3.76 -16.68
C LEU A 30 -4.65 3.34 -17.40
N GLN A 31 -4.81 3.72 -18.67
CA GLN A 31 -5.98 3.35 -19.46
C GLN A 31 -6.17 1.83 -19.54
N ARG A 32 -5.10 1.07 -19.83
CA ARG A 32 -5.17 -0.40 -19.85
C ARG A 32 -5.55 -1.02 -18.51
N ILE A 33 -5.12 -0.43 -17.40
CA ILE A 33 -5.49 -0.86 -16.06
C ILE A 33 -6.99 -0.63 -15.84
N MET A 34 -7.49 0.56 -16.18
CA MET A 34 -8.90 0.92 -16.03
C MET A 34 -9.83 0.08 -16.91
N ASP A 35 -9.39 -0.27 -18.13
CA ASP A 35 -10.15 -1.08 -19.07
C ASP A 35 -10.10 -2.59 -18.74
N GLY A 36 -9.35 -3.01 -17.71
CA GLY A 36 -9.15 -4.41 -17.36
C GLY A 36 -8.31 -5.19 -18.40
N GLY A 37 -7.64 -4.51 -19.33
CA GLY A 37 -6.91 -5.09 -20.45
C GLY A 37 -5.50 -5.59 -20.13
N ILE A 38 -5.15 -5.79 -18.86
CA ILE A 38 -3.81 -6.22 -18.44
C ILE A 38 -3.69 -7.74 -18.48
N LYS A 39 -2.72 -8.26 -19.26
CA LYS A 39 -2.44 -9.71 -19.37
C LYS A 39 -2.16 -10.41 -18.03
N LYS A 40 -1.70 -9.66 -17.02
CA LYS A 40 -1.42 -10.18 -15.66
C LYS A 40 -2.68 -10.31 -14.79
N GLY A 41 -3.86 -9.96 -15.31
CA GLY A 41 -5.12 -9.92 -14.56
C GLY A 41 -5.35 -8.59 -13.86
N ASP A 42 -6.18 -8.61 -12.83
CA ASP A 42 -6.57 -7.43 -12.05
C ASP A 42 -5.43 -6.96 -11.13
N VAL A 43 -4.69 -5.95 -11.59
CA VAL A 43 -3.53 -5.41 -10.88
C VAL A 43 -3.90 -4.60 -9.64
N LEU A 44 -5.09 -3.99 -9.58
CA LEU A 44 -5.49 -3.16 -8.45
C LEU A 44 -5.93 -4.03 -7.26
N SER A 45 -6.69 -5.09 -7.53
CA SER A 45 -7.08 -6.06 -6.50
C SER A 45 -5.86 -6.77 -5.91
N VAL A 46 -4.91 -7.17 -6.76
CA VAL A 46 -3.66 -7.79 -6.30
C VAL A 46 -2.83 -6.81 -5.46
N ALA A 47 -2.71 -5.54 -5.88
CA ALA A 47 -1.99 -4.52 -5.11
C ALA A 47 -2.63 -4.24 -3.74
N ARG A 48 -3.97 -4.25 -3.66
CA ARG A 48 -4.69 -4.11 -2.39
C ARG A 48 -4.38 -5.25 -1.44
N LEU A 49 -4.39 -6.50 -1.93
CA LEU A 49 -4.08 -7.67 -1.11
C LEU A 49 -2.64 -7.60 -0.58
N ALA A 50 -1.68 -7.24 -1.44
CA ALA A 50 -0.28 -7.09 -1.07
C ALA A 50 -0.01 -5.96 -0.05
N GLY A 51 -0.89 -4.96 0.06
CA GLY A 51 -0.79 -3.91 1.08
C GLY A 51 -1.34 -4.30 2.44
N ILE A 52 -2.11 -5.40 2.53
CA ILE A 52 -2.74 -5.88 3.77
C ILE A 52 -1.94 -7.04 4.39
N MET A 53 -1.39 -7.92 3.54
CA MET A 53 -0.61 -9.09 3.96
C MET A 53 0.85 -8.75 4.18
#